data_AF-A0A2N7X629-F1
#
_entry.id   AF-A0A2N7X629-F1
#
_cell.length_a   1.000
_cell.length_b   1.000
_cell.length_c   1.000
_cell.angle_alpha   90.00
_cell.angle_beta   90.00
_cell.angle_gamma   90.00
#
_symmetry.space_group_name_H-M   'P 1'
#
loop_
_entity.id
_entity.type
_entity.pdbx_description
1 polymer ?
#
loop_
_entity_poly.entity_id
_entity_poly.type
_entity_poly.pdbx_seq_one_letter_code
_entity_poly.pdbx_strand_id
1 'polypeptide(L)'
;MQNENYQNVIGFEGERPTFHDAELVGIDHRPTDRELLLRFARVDGTTGTFRFVGVVSQRIVDFAEQNVVSRLLISPTYHFSAAEAGQWLRWVDSRDDSQATVDQKQIDQRIADFVAGRKALFVLEPSCGAEVAVVCDSIWLGLVPGA
;
A
#
# COMPACT_ATOMS: atom_id res chain seq x y z
N MET A 1 -13.35 14.03 12.71
CA MET A 1 -14.27 13.88 11.56
C MET A 1 -14.19 12.43 11.11
N GLN A 2 -15.24 11.65 11.38
CA GLN A 2 -15.38 10.28 10.88
C GLN A 2 -15.80 10.41 9.41
N ASN A 3 -14.94 10.06 8.46
CA ASN A 3 -15.29 10.05 7.04
C ASN A 3 -16.14 8.80 6.76
N GLU A 4 -17.42 9.01 6.53
CA GLU A 4 -18.47 7.98 6.34
C GLU A 4 -18.35 7.18 5.02
N ASN A 5 -17.26 7.35 4.23
CA ASN A 5 -17.12 6.75 2.89
C ASN A 5 -15.89 5.83 2.71
N TYR A 6 -15.29 5.34 3.80
CA TYR A 6 -14.19 4.38 3.71
C TYR A 6 -14.70 2.94 3.77
N GLN A 7 -14.41 2.16 2.74
CA GLN A 7 -14.70 0.74 2.67
C GLN A 7 -13.42 -0.06 2.93
N ASN A 8 -13.50 -1.09 3.77
CA ASN A 8 -12.37 -1.99 3.97
C ASN A 8 -12.13 -2.78 2.68
N VAL A 9 -10.91 -2.73 2.14
CA VAL A 9 -10.58 -3.46 0.91
C VAL A 9 -10.24 -4.93 1.18
N ILE A 10 -9.99 -5.28 2.44
CA ILE A 10 -9.91 -6.66 2.95
C ILE A 10 -11.35 -7.15 3.11
N GLY A 11 -11.99 -7.55 2.00
CA GLY A 11 -13.39 -8.00 1.99
C GLY A 11 -14.30 -7.26 1.01
N PHE A 12 -13.75 -6.54 0.03
CA PHE A 12 -14.53 -5.88 -1.00
C PHE A 12 -15.40 -6.90 -1.79
N GLU A 13 -16.71 -6.84 -1.62
CA GLU A 13 -17.70 -7.60 -2.40
C GLU A 13 -18.18 -6.71 -3.57
N GLY A 14 -17.84 -7.07 -4.82
CA GLY A 14 -18.24 -6.33 -6.02
C GLY A 14 -17.09 -6.04 -7.00
N GLU A 15 -17.42 -5.34 -8.10
CA GLU A 15 -16.43 -4.88 -9.08
C GLU A 15 -15.55 -3.80 -8.46
N ARG A 16 -14.23 -3.96 -8.60
CA ARG A 16 -13.27 -3.09 -7.94
C ARG A 16 -12.97 -1.85 -8.77
N PRO A 17 -12.87 -0.68 -8.15
CA PRO A 17 -12.39 0.50 -8.84
C PRO A 17 -11.00 0.24 -9.39
N THR A 18 -10.83 0.42 -10.70
CA THR A 18 -9.51 0.37 -11.32
C THR A 18 -8.72 1.64 -10.96
N PHE A 19 -7.42 1.45 -10.74
CA PHE A 19 -6.43 2.49 -10.54
C PHE A 19 -5.35 2.46 -11.65
N HIS A 20 -5.54 1.68 -12.71
CA HIS A 20 -4.67 1.78 -13.89
C HIS A 20 -4.76 3.21 -14.45
N ASP A 21 -3.61 3.80 -14.78
CA ASP A 21 -3.45 5.20 -15.19
C ASP A 21 -3.86 6.25 -14.14
N ALA A 22 -4.16 5.84 -12.90
CA ALA A 22 -4.33 6.80 -11.82
C ALA A 22 -2.97 7.36 -11.40
N GLU A 23 -2.94 8.62 -10.98
CA GLU A 23 -1.71 9.27 -10.52
C GLU A 23 -1.70 9.37 -9.00
N LEU A 24 -0.62 8.93 -8.35
CA LEU A 24 -0.38 9.20 -6.93
C LEU A 24 -0.02 10.68 -6.77
N VAL A 25 -0.96 11.46 -6.23
CA VAL A 25 -0.86 12.92 -6.10
C VAL A 25 -0.61 13.39 -4.67
N GLY A 26 -0.65 12.49 -3.69
CA GLY A 26 -0.44 12.87 -2.30
C GLY A 26 -0.11 11.74 -1.36
N ILE A 27 0.80 12.04 -0.43
CA ILE A 27 1.22 11.17 0.65
C ILE A 27 1.05 11.95 1.95
N ASP A 28 0.33 11.39 2.91
CA ASP A 28 0.18 11.95 4.26
C ASP A 28 0.59 10.88 5.28
N HIS A 29 1.77 11.08 5.88
CA HIS A 29 2.39 10.14 6.80
C HIS A 29 2.18 10.60 8.25
N ARG A 30 1.50 9.76 9.03
CA ARG A 30 1.09 10.04 10.42
C ARG A 30 1.66 8.99 11.36
N PRO A 31 2.96 9.07 11.70
CA PRO A 31 3.65 8.03 12.45
C PRO A 31 3.09 7.85 13.87
N THR A 32 2.63 8.92 14.53
CA THR A 32 2.04 8.87 15.87
C THR A 32 0.79 7.99 15.91
N ASP A 33 -0.04 8.08 14.88
CA ASP A 33 -1.28 7.29 14.75
C ASP A 33 -1.02 5.93 14.08
N ARG A 34 0.21 5.69 13.61
CA ARG A 34 0.57 4.57 12.73
C ARG A 34 -0.33 4.49 11.51
N GLU A 35 -0.55 5.66 10.88
CA GLU A 35 -1.36 5.79 9.68
C GLU A 35 -0.56 6.33 8.50
N LEU A 36 -0.95 5.90 7.32
CA LEU A 36 -0.52 6.45 6.04
C LEU A 36 -1.74 6.68 5.18
N LEU A 37 -1.78 7.78 4.45
CA LEU A 37 -2.77 8.01 3.42
C LEU A 37 -2.08 8.23 2.08
N LEU A 38 -2.54 7.52 1.06
CA LEU A 38 -2.13 7.69 -0.33
C LEU A 38 -3.33 8.15 -1.13
N ARG A 39 -3.21 9.29 -1.83
CA ARG A 39 -4.26 9.90 -2.63
C ARG A 39 -3.94 9.78 -4.11
N PHE A 40 -4.93 9.32 -4.87
CA PHE A 40 -4.81 9.05 -6.29
C PHE A 40 -5.84 9.86 -7.08
N ALA A 41 -5.39 10.61 -8.07
CA ALA A 41 -6.26 11.18 -9.09
C ALA A 41 -6.55 10.11 -10.15
N ARG A 42 -7.83 9.77 -10.37
CA ARG A 42 -8.23 8.69 -11.28
C ARG A 42 -8.69 9.28 -12.62
N VAL A 43 -8.58 8.47 -13.68
CA VAL A 43 -8.98 8.85 -15.05
C VAL A 43 -10.46 9.17 -15.21
N ASP A 44 -11.31 8.64 -14.32
CA ASP A 44 -12.74 8.92 -14.27
C ASP A 44 -13.08 10.25 -13.58
N GLY A 45 -12.07 11.04 -13.21
CA GLY A 45 -12.21 12.32 -12.53
C GLY A 45 -12.50 12.19 -11.03
N THR A 46 -12.48 10.98 -10.45
CA THR A 46 -12.62 10.79 -9.00
C THR A 46 -11.26 10.81 -8.29
N THR A 47 -11.26 11.11 -7.00
CA THR A 47 -10.09 10.92 -6.14
C THR A 47 -10.28 9.69 -5.28
N GLY A 48 -9.35 8.72 -5.42
CA GLY A 48 -9.27 7.56 -4.55
C GLY A 48 -8.27 7.78 -3.43
N THR A 49 -8.67 7.52 -2.19
CA THR A 49 -7.77 7.61 -1.02
C THR A 49 -7.66 6.26 -0.35
N PHE A 50 -6.46 5.68 -0.34
CA PHE A 50 -6.15 4.54 0.51
C PHE A 50 -5.66 5.03 1.86
N ARG A 51 -6.32 4.62 2.93
CA ARG A 51 -5.92 4.83 4.32
C ARG A 51 -5.43 3.50 4.90
N PHE A 52 -4.19 3.49 5.34
CA PHE A 52 -3.54 2.37 5.99
C PHE A 52 -3.54 2.62 7.50
N VAL A 53 -4.00 1.64 8.28
CA VAL A 53 -4.08 1.74 9.74
C VAL A 53 -3.22 0.67 10.38
N GLY A 54 -2.52 1.01 11.45
CA GLY A 54 -1.60 0.09 12.12
C GLY A 54 -0.38 -0.20 11.26
N VAL A 55 0.11 0.79 10.52
CA VAL A 55 1.31 0.69 9.67
C VAL A 55 2.46 0.12 10.51
N VAL A 56 3.08 -0.94 10.01
CA VAL A 56 4.23 -1.63 10.59
C VAL A 56 5.49 -1.19 9.86
N SER A 57 5.42 -1.14 8.54
CA SER A 57 6.49 -0.68 7.67
C SER A 57 5.91 -0.16 6.37
N GLN A 58 6.62 0.80 5.78
CA GLN A 58 6.29 1.38 4.48
C GLN A 58 7.57 1.80 3.79
N ARG A 59 7.59 1.67 2.47
CA ARG A 59 8.64 2.24 1.62
C ARG A 59 8.00 2.86 0.38
N ILE A 60 8.45 4.06 0.06
CA ILE A 60 8.06 4.83 -1.12
C ILE A 60 9.36 5.34 -1.73
N VAL A 61 9.61 5.03 -2.99
CA VAL A 61 10.77 5.52 -3.75
C VAL A 61 10.32 6.21 -5.02
N ASP A 62 11.17 7.06 -5.58
CA ASP A 62 10.97 7.70 -6.89
C ASP A 62 9.65 8.47 -7.05
N PHE A 63 9.16 9.06 -5.96
CA PHE A 63 8.05 10.02 -6.03
C PHE A 63 8.49 11.29 -6.78
N ALA A 64 8.02 11.43 -8.02
CA ALA A 64 8.49 12.39 -9.00
C ALA A 64 7.37 13.30 -9.50
N GLU A 65 7.61 14.04 -10.59
CA GLU A 65 6.61 14.91 -11.22
C GLU A 65 5.39 14.14 -11.73
N GLN A 66 5.60 12.89 -12.20
CA GLN A 66 4.53 11.98 -12.61
C GLN A 66 4.65 10.68 -11.82
N ASN A 67 3.54 10.20 -11.26
CA ASN A 67 3.49 8.98 -10.44
C ASN A 67 2.33 8.08 -10.88
N VAL A 68 2.41 7.57 -12.10
CA VAL A 68 1.32 6.85 -12.76
C VAL A 68 1.34 5.39 -12.35
N VAL A 69 0.19 4.90 -11.88
CA VAL A 69 -0.01 3.52 -11.46
C VAL A 69 -0.15 2.61 -12.67
N SER A 70 0.66 1.56 -12.73
CA SER A 70 0.43 0.41 -13.63
C SER A 70 -0.57 -0.54 -12.97
N ARG A 71 -0.29 -0.97 -11.74
CA ARG A 71 -1.18 -1.85 -10.98
C ARG A 71 -1.06 -1.68 -9.48
N LEU A 72 -2.14 -2.02 -8.77
CA LEU A 72 -2.18 -2.14 -7.33
C LEU A 72 -2.35 -3.62 -6.95
N LEU A 73 -1.43 -4.15 -6.15
CA LEU A 73 -1.52 -5.49 -5.58
C LEU A 73 -1.90 -5.36 -4.10
N ILE A 74 -3.08 -5.86 -3.74
CA ILE A 74 -3.65 -5.67 -2.40
C ILE A 74 -4.09 -7.01 -1.83
N SER A 75 -3.48 -7.45 -0.75
CA SER A 75 -3.92 -8.66 -0.03
C SER A 75 -5.26 -8.39 0.69
N PRO A 76 -6.17 -9.37 0.79
CA PRO A 76 -6.03 -10.77 0.38
C PRO A 76 -6.50 -11.00 -1.07
N THR A 77 -6.86 -9.94 -1.79
CA THR A 77 -7.45 -10.09 -3.13
C THR A 77 -6.42 -10.54 -4.14
N TYR A 78 -5.27 -9.88 -4.12
CA TYR A 78 -4.11 -10.41 -4.78
C TYR A 78 -3.52 -11.49 -3.87
N HIS A 79 -3.53 -12.72 -4.35
CA HIS A 79 -2.94 -13.86 -3.68
C HIS A 79 -1.43 -13.86 -3.92
N PHE A 80 -0.70 -13.14 -3.07
CA PHE A 80 0.76 -13.21 -3.07
C PHE A 80 1.22 -14.63 -2.75
N SER A 81 2.13 -15.17 -3.55
CA SER A 81 2.89 -16.34 -3.12
C SER A 81 3.79 -15.98 -1.93
N ALA A 82 4.18 -16.97 -1.12
CA ALA A 82 5.10 -16.76 0.00
C ALA A 82 6.44 -16.15 -0.45
N ALA A 83 6.91 -16.51 -1.66
CA ALA A 83 8.13 -15.97 -2.25
C ALA A 83 7.99 -14.48 -2.60
N GLU A 84 6.90 -14.10 -3.28
CA GLU A 84 6.61 -12.69 -3.63
C GLU A 84 6.39 -11.83 -2.39
N ALA A 85 5.58 -12.30 -1.43
CA ALA A 85 5.37 -11.59 -0.18
C ALA A 85 6.71 -11.39 0.56
N GLY A 86 7.55 -12.43 0.62
CA GLY A 86 8.88 -12.33 1.22
C GLY A 86 9.79 -11.31 0.51
N GLN A 87 9.72 -11.22 -0.82
CA GLN A 87 10.47 -10.21 -1.58
C GLN A 87 10.04 -8.80 -1.22
N TRP A 88 8.74 -8.52 -1.23
CA TRP A 88 8.20 -7.20 -0.87
C TRP A 88 8.49 -6.81 0.58
N LEU A 89 8.34 -7.75 1.53
CA LEU A 89 8.65 -7.50 2.93
C LEU A 89 10.14 -7.16 3.13
N ARG A 90 11.04 -7.89 2.47
CA ARG A 90 12.48 -7.57 2.49
C ARG A 90 12.78 -6.22 1.85
N TRP A 91 12.13 -5.89 0.73
CA TRP A 91 12.32 -4.62 0.04
C TRP A 91 11.85 -3.43 0.86
N VAL A 92 10.67 -3.53 1.50
CA VAL A 92 10.14 -2.49 2.40
C VAL A 92 11.10 -2.21 3.57
N ASP A 93 11.77 -3.24 4.07
CA ASP A 93 12.63 -3.13 5.25
C ASP A 93 14.09 -2.81 4.96
N SER A 94 14.53 -2.84 3.69
CA SER A 94 15.89 -2.47 3.32
C SER A 94 16.06 -0.95 3.26
N ARG A 95 17.18 -0.43 3.79
CA ARG A 95 17.45 1.01 3.95
C ARG A 95 18.72 1.47 3.18
N ASP A 96 18.82 1.11 1.90
CA ASP A 96 19.99 1.26 1.02
C ASP A 96 21.15 0.27 1.27
N ASP A 97 21.99 0.08 0.24
CA ASP A 97 23.07 -0.91 0.00
C ASP A 97 24.01 -1.26 1.17
N SER A 98 23.92 -0.58 2.30
CA SER A 98 24.49 -1.09 3.53
C SER A 98 23.64 -2.25 4.02
N GLN A 99 24.26 -3.42 4.14
CA GLN A 99 23.75 -4.58 4.88
C GLN A 99 23.60 -4.25 6.38
N ALA A 100 22.86 -3.18 6.72
CA ALA A 100 22.27 -3.00 8.03
C ALA A 100 21.39 -4.22 8.19
N THR A 101 21.87 -5.14 9.03
CA THR A 101 21.43 -6.52 9.14
C THR A 101 19.96 -6.51 9.51
N VAL A 102 19.07 -6.53 8.51
CA VAL A 102 17.65 -6.72 8.75
C VAL A 102 17.59 -8.08 9.44
N ASP A 103 17.19 -8.07 10.71
CA ASP A 103 17.15 -9.27 11.53
C ASP A 103 16.22 -10.26 10.82
N GLN A 104 16.83 -11.32 10.26
CA GLN A 104 16.12 -12.32 9.47
C GLN A 104 14.92 -12.88 10.26
N LYS A 105 15.05 -12.97 11.60
CA LYS A 105 13.97 -13.41 12.49
C LYS A 105 12.76 -12.46 12.47
N GLN A 106 12.98 -11.16 12.34
CA GLN A 106 11.89 -10.17 12.23
C GLN A 106 11.21 -10.25 10.87
N ILE A 107 11.97 -10.48 9.79
CA ILE A 107 11.41 -10.71 8.45
C ILE A 107 10.57 -11.98 8.45
N ASP A 108 11.09 -13.08 9.00
CA ASP A 108 10.41 -14.37 9.07
C ASP A 108 9.11 -14.26 9.89
N GLN A 109 9.14 -13.52 11.01
CA GLN A 109 7.94 -13.26 11.80
C GLN A 109 6.89 -12.46 11.02
N ARG A 110 7.29 -11.45 10.25
CA ARG A 110 6.38 -10.65 9.41
C ARG A 110 5.79 -11.48 8.26
N ILE A 111 6.60 -12.34 7.64
CA ILE A 111 6.11 -13.33 6.66
C ILE A 111 5.07 -14.24 7.32
N ALA A 112 5.36 -14.76 8.51
CA ALA A 112 4.43 -15.63 9.24
C ALA A 112 3.13 -14.89 9.62
N ASP A 113 3.21 -13.62 10.03
CA ASP A 113 2.03 -12.79 10.32
C ASP A 113 1.19 -12.52 9.08
N PHE A 114 1.84 -12.24 7.94
CA PHE A 114 1.16 -12.06 6.66
C PHE A 114 0.49 -13.35 6.17
N VAL A 115 1.21 -14.49 6.19
CA VAL A 115 0.66 -15.80 5.79
C VAL A 115 -0.51 -16.21 6.68
N ALA A 116 -0.46 -15.86 7.97
CA ALA A 116 -1.56 -16.10 8.90
C ALA A 116 -2.74 -15.11 8.75
N GLY A 117 -2.68 -14.17 7.80
CA GLY A 117 -3.71 -13.18 7.55
C GLY A 117 -3.82 -12.09 8.61
N ARG A 118 -2.81 -11.94 9.49
CA ARG A 118 -2.79 -10.92 10.55
C ARG A 118 -2.37 -9.54 10.05
N LYS A 119 -1.76 -9.46 8.87
CA LYS A 119 -1.27 -8.23 8.25
C LYS A 119 -1.71 -8.18 6.79
N ALA A 120 -1.90 -6.96 6.31
CA ALA A 120 -2.16 -6.67 4.91
C ALA A 120 -0.92 -6.08 4.24
N LEU A 121 -0.71 -6.48 2.99
CA LEU A 121 0.29 -5.95 2.09
C LEU A 121 -0.40 -5.21 0.94
N PHE A 122 0.04 -3.98 0.73
CA PHE A 122 -0.29 -3.16 -0.42
C PHE A 122 0.98 -2.88 -1.21
N VAL A 123 0.92 -3.03 -2.52
CA VAL A 123 1.99 -2.68 -3.44
C VAL A 123 1.41 -1.84 -4.58
N LEU A 124 2.05 -0.70 -4.85
CA LEU A 124 1.87 0.08 -6.07
C LEU A 124 3.07 -0.22 -6.97
N GLU A 125 2.79 -0.83 -8.11
CA GLU A 125 3.78 -0.92 -9.18
C GLU A 125 3.56 0.21 -10.19
N PRO A 126 4.56 1.06 -10.40
CA PRO A 126 4.43 2.22 -11.27
C PRO A 126 4.49 1.81 -12.73
N SER A 127 3.76 2.55 -13.57
CA SER A 127 4.12 2.73 -14.97
C SER A 127 5.25 3.76 -15.10
N CYS A 128 5.22 4.79 -14.25
CA CYS A 128 6.25 5.82 -14.12
C CYS A 128 6.21 6.40 -12.69
N GLY A 129 7.38 6.78 -12.14
CA GLY A 129 7.49 7.42 -10.84
C GLY A 129 7.37 6.45 -9.66
N ALA A 130 6.53 6.79 -8.69
CA ALA A 130 6.56 6.18 -7.37
C ALA A 130 6.29 4.66 -7.33
N GLU A 131 7.24 3.91 -6.77
CA GLU A 131 7.02 2.52 -6.31
C GLU A 131 6.75 2.52 -4.80
N VAL A 132 5.69 1.82 -4.39
CA VAL A 132 5.22 1.84 -3.00
C VAL A 132 4.94 0.44 -2.51
N ALA A 133 5.37 0.14 -1.28
CA ALA A 133 4.84 -0.99 -0.55
C ALA A 133 4.57 -0.64 0.92
N VAL A 134 3.45 -1.14 1.45
CA VAL A 134 2.96 -0.84 2.80
C VAL A 134 2.49 -2.12 3.48
N VAL A 135 2.98 -2.35 4.69
CA VAL A 135 2.56 -3.43 5.59
C VAL A 135 1.78 -2.82 6.75
N CYS A 136 0.54 -3.24 6.94
CA CYS A 136 -0.36 -2.65 7.93
C CYS A 136 -1.38 -3.66 8.47
N ASP A 137 -2.21 -3.24 9.42
CA ASP A 137 -3.27 -4.08 9.97
C ASP A 137 -4.50 -4.09 9.06
N SER A 138 -4.86 -2.93 8.51
CA SER A 138 -6.03 -2.79 7.63
C SER A 138 -5.85 -1.68 6.60
N ILE A 139 -6.54 -1.85 5.48
CA ILE A 139 -6.51 -0.93 4.35
C ILE A 139 -7.96 -0.53 4.05
N TRP A 140 -8.17 0.78 3.91
CA TRP A 140 -9.48 1.35 3.66
C TRP A 140 -9.44 2.22 2.42
N LEU A 141 -10.43 2.10 1.53
CA LEU A 141 -10.55 2.92 0.33
C LEU A 141 -11.74 3.86 0.47
N GLY A 142 -11.49 5.16 0.28
CA GLY A 142 -12.52 6.17 0.07
C GLY A 142 -12.48 6.67 -1.36
N LEU A 143 -13.65 6.80 -1.98
CA LEU A 143 -13.81 7.44 -3.29
C LEU A 143 -14.64 8.70 -3.13
N VAL A 144 -14.15 9.80 -3.68
CA VAL A 144 -14.88 11.08 -3.73
C VAL A 144 -14.79 11.67 -5.13
N PRO A 145 -15.74 12.49 -5.58
CA PRO A 145 -15.58 13.28 -6.78
C PRO A 145 -14.27 14.08 -6.72
N GLY A 146 -13.56 14.21 -7.85
CA GLY A 146 -12.37 15.06 -7.93
C GLY A 146 -12.71 16.52 -7.65
N ALA A 147 -11.72 17.23 -7.11
CA ALA A 147 -11.77 18.67 -6.90
C ALA A 147 -11.56 19.42 -8.22
#